data_AF-A0A4Q7XYR0-F1
#
_entry.id   AF-A0A4Q7XYR0-F1
#
_cell.length_a   1.000
_cell.length_b   1.000
_cell.length_c   1.000
_cell.angle_alpha   90.00
_cell.angle_beta   90.00
_cell.angle_gamma   90.00
#
_symmetry.space_group_name_H-M   'P 1'
#
loop_
_entity.id
_entity.type
_entity.pdbx_description
1 polymer ?
#
loop_
_entity_poly.entity_id
_entity_poly.type
_entity_poly.pdbx_seq_one_letter_code
_entity_poly.pdbx_strand_id
1 'polypeptide(L)'
;MGKRGEKRERRSAILEPDAAGIDIGAEEIYVAVPPDRDEQATRRFSSFTCDLYALAEWLQCCRIRTVAMESTGVYWIPLFQILEESGFKVYLVNAHSLKTVPGRKSDVSDCEWIQYLHSVGLLKASFRPPEDICAVRTLWRHRGSLLQMAAEHTQHIQKSLSLMNLQIHHVLSDITGASGLAILDAILAGNRDPLCLAHRCNIRVKSPRETVAQALVGDYRPEHLFTLKQSLDGYRHYQKLIAELDDEIARLMHTLPNATEHPALIPKRTKRTAYQRMGNDPLFDLHSELYRIAGVDPTISRQ
;
A
#
# COMPACT_ATOMS: atom_id res chain seq x y z
N MET A 1 -34.53 1.90 60.85
CA MET A 1 -33.19 2.43 60.51
C MET A 1 -32.33 1.31 59.94
N GLY A 2 -32.15 1.25 58.62
CA GLY A 2 -31.30 0.27 57.95
C GLY A 2 -30.48 0.98 56.89
N LYS A 3 -29.15 0.96 57.04
CA LYS A 3 -28.17 1.78 56.33
C LYS A 3 -28.27 1.62 54.80
N ARG A 4 -28.47 2.72 54.07
CA ARG A 4 -28.23 2.81 52.63
C ARG A 4 -26.73 2.59 52.40
N GLY A 5 -26.38 1.53 51.67
CA GLY A 5 -25.02 1.32 51.20
C GLY A 5 -24.67 2.38 50.16
N GLU A 6 -23.65 3.18 50.44
CA GLU A 6 -23.01 4.02 49.44
C GLU A 6 -22.44 3.13 48.33
N LYS A 7 -22.99 3.26 47.12
CA LYS A 7 -22.33 2.79 45.90
C LYS A 7 -21.02 3.56 45.77
N ARG A 8 -19.91 2.93 46.17
CA ARG A 8 -18.57 3.37 45.76
C ARG A 8 -18.50 3.28 44.23
N GLU A 9 -18.68 4.42 43.56
CA GLU A 9 -18.23 4.58 42.18
C GLU A 9 -16.74 4.25 42.15
N ARG A 10 -16.38 3.08 41.62
CA ARG A 10 -15.00 2.81 41.19
C ARG A 10 -14.75 3.71 39.98
N ARG A 11 -14.44 4.99 40.21
CA ARG A 11 -13.85 5.83 39.17
C ARG A 11 -12.50 5.21 38.85
N SER A 12 -12.41 4.56 37.69
CA SER A 12 -11.14 4.09 37.13
C SER A 12 -10.13 5.25 37.21
N ALA A 13 -8.90 4.96 37.62
CA ALA A 13 -7.86 5.98 37.65
C ALA A 13 -7.68 6.54 36.24
N ILE A 14 -7.91 7.84 36.07
CA ILE A 14 -7.66 8.53 34.81
C ILE A 14 -6.14 8.65 34.67
N LEU A 15 -5.59 8.06 33.60
CA LEU A 15 -4.17 8.06 33.29
C LEU A 15 -3.80 9.25 32.40
N GLU A 16 -4.66 9.57 31.43
CA GLU A 16 -4.49 10.65 30.46
C GLU A 16 -5.66 11.64 30.60
N PRO A 17 -5.62 12.59 31.55
CA PRO A 17 -6.74 13.50 31.83
C PRO A 17 -6.97 14.55 30.73
N ASP A 18 -5.98 14.76 29.87
CA ASP A 18 -6.02 15.72 28.76
C ASP A 18 -6.08 14.97 27.42
N ALA A 19 -6.98 13.98 27.37
CA ALA A 19 -7.22 13.07 26.26
C ALA A 19 -8.44 13.49 25.43
N ALA A 20 -8.31 13.51 24.11
CA ALA A 20 -9.44 13.59 23.17
C ALA A 20 -9.65 12.27 22.43
N GLY A 21 -10.90 12.02 22.03
CA GLY A 21 -11.28 10.90 21.17
C GLY A 21 -11.88 11.41 19.86
N ILE A 22 -11.47 10.81 18.75
CA ILE A 22 -11.90 11.20 17.41
C ILE A 22 -12.42 9.98 16.65
N ASP A 23 -13.63 10.11 16.13
CA ASP A 23 -14.19 9.20 15.14
C ASP A 23 -14.20 9.90 13.76
N ILE A 24 -13.60 9.24 12.76
CA ILE A 24 -13.30 9.84 11.45
C ILE A 24 -14.10 9.15 10.36
N GLY A 25 -15.13 9.84 9.87
CA GLY A 25 -15.85 9.52 8.65
C GLY A 25 -15.25 10.20 7.41
N ALA A 26 -15.83 9.91 6.24
CA ALA A 26 -15.38 10.50 4.97
C ALA A 26 -15.74 12.00 4.84
N GLU A 27 -16.92 12.39 5.34
CA GLU A 27 -17.44 13.76 5.25
C GLU A 27 -17.41 14.49 6.60
N GLU A 28 -17.56 13.73 7.69
CA GLU A 28 -17.73 14.26 9.04
C GLU A 28 -16.73 13.64 10.01
N ILE A 29 -16.26 14.45 10.94
CA ILE A 29 -15.33 14.07 11.99
C ILE A 29 -15.95 14.48 13.33
N TYR A 30 -16.14 13.51 14.21
CA TYR A 30 -16.68 13.71 15.55
C TYR A 30 -15.57 13.66 16.57
N VAL A 31 -15.51 14.68 17.43
CA VAL A 31 -14.42 14.85 18.38
C VAL A 31 -14.99 15.10 19.77
N ALA A 32 -14.56 14.32 20.74
CA ALA A 32 -14.89 14.48 22.15
C ALA A 32 -13.67 14.85 22.98
N VAL A 33 -13.83 15.83 23.86
CA VAL A 33 -12.88 16.25 24.90
C VAL A 33 -13.47 15.99 26.30
N PRO A 34 -12.68 16.06 27.39
CA PRO A 34 -13.24 15.92 28.73
C PRO A 34 -14.31 17.00 29.01
N PRO A 35 -15.42 16.67 29.70
CA PRO A 35 -16.55 17.61 29.90
C PRO A 35 -16.22 18.92 30.62
N ASP A 36 -15.10 18.98 31.35
CA ASP A 36 -14.62 20.17 32.05
C ASP A 36 -13.85 21.16 31.13
N ARG A 37 -13.66 20.83 29.85
CA ARG A 37 -12.81 21.61 28.92
C ARG A 37 -13.56 22.57 28.01
N ASP A 38 -14.85 22.34 27.76
CA ASP A 38 -15.68 23.16 26.89
C ASP A 38 -17.16 22.92 27.23
N GLU A 39 -18.01 23.94 27.11
CA GLU A 39 -19.46 23.77 27.28
C GLU A 39 -20.03 22.79 26.23
N GLN A 40 -19.43 22.79 25.04
CA GLN A 40 -19.69 21.83 23.97
C GLN A 40 -18.52 20.85 23.86
N ALA A 41 -18.45 19.91 24.81
CA ALA A 41 -17.39 18.91 24.91
C ALA A 41 -17.32 17.92 23.73
N THR A 42 -18.38 17.82 22.93
CA THR A 42 -18.40 17.02 21.70
C THR A 42 -18.77 17.90 20.51
N ARG A 43 -17.91 17.95 19.49
CA ARG A 43 -18.08 18.78 18.29
C ARG A 43 -17.95 17.96 17.02
N ARG A 44 -18.61 18.45 15.97
CA ARG A 44 -18.55 17.91 14.61
C ARG A 44 -17.82 18.90 13.72
N PHE A 45 -16.86 18.39 12.97
CA PHE A 45 -16.11 19.11 11.94
C PHE A 45 -16.33 18.42 10.59
N SER A 46 -16.13 19.15 9.49
CA SER A 46 -16.05 18.50 8.18
C SER A 46 -14.66 17.92 7.94
N SER A 47 -14.50 17.14 6.87
CA SER A 47 -13.20 16.63 6.42
C SER A 47 -12.37 17.62 5.58
N PHE A 48 -12.83 18.87 5.39
CA PHE A 48 -12.07 19.90 4.68
C PHE A 48 -10.87 20.38 5.49
N THR A 49 -9.75 20.64 4.82
CA THR A 49 -8.48 20.99 5.48
C THR A 49 -8.58 22.21 6.42
N CYS A 50 -9.37 23.25 6.06
CA CYS A 50 -9.59 24.39 6.95
C CYS A 50 -10.24 23.99 8.27
N ASP A 51 -11.17 23.03 8.23
CA ASP A 51 -11.86 22.53 9.40
C ASP A 51 -10.98 21.57 10.21
N LEU A 52 -10.03 20.86 9.57
CA LEU A 52 -9.00 20.10 10.29
C LEU A 52 -8.06 21.00 11.10
N TYR A 53 -7.69 22.18 10.57
CA TYR A 53 -6.94 23.17 11.32
C TYR A 53 -7.78 23.80 12.45
N ALA A 54 -9.04 24.16 12.18
CA ALA A 54 -9.95 24.66 13.21
C ALA A 54 -10.18 23.64 14.34
N LEU A 55 -10.23 22.34 14.01
CA LEU A 55 -10.27 21.25 14.96
C LEU A 55 -9.01 21.23 15.84
N ALA A 56 -7.82 21.32 15.24
CA ALA A 56 -6.55 21.36 15.97
C ALA A 56 -6.46 22.58 16.91
N GLU A 57 -6.84 23.76 16.44
CA GLU A 57 -6.90 24.99 17.25
C GLU A 57 -7.87 24.84 18.43
N TRP A 58 -9.03 24.24 18.20
CA TRP A 58 -9.99 23.98 19.27
C TRP A 58 -9.43 23.01 20.32
N LEU A 59 -8.77 21.93 19.91
CA LEU A 59 -8.11 21.01 20.84
C LEU A 59 -7.02 21.70 21.68
N GLN A 60 -6.29 22.67 21.11
CA GLN A 60 -5.31 23.48 21.84
C GLN A 60 -6.01 24.37 22.88
N CYS A 61 -7.13 25.00 22.53
CA CYS A 61 -7.94 25.79 23.46
C CYS A 61 -8.46 24.96 24.63
N CYS A 62 -8.87 23.71 24.37
CA CYS A 62 -9.28 22.73 25.37
C CYS A 62 -8.12 22.14 26.19
N ARG A 63 -6.87 22.52 25.89
CA ARG A 63 -5.63 22.06 26.55
C ARG A 63 -5.43 20.54 26.45
N ILE A 64 -5.83 19.95 25.33
CA ILE A 64 -5.60 18.53 25.04
C ILE A 64 -4.11 18.29 24.79
N ARG A 65 -3.59 17.16 25.24
CA ARG A 65 -2.20 16.73 24.98
C ARG A 65 -2.13 15.47 24.14
N THR A 66 -3.08 14.56 24.32
CA THR A 66 -3.08 13.26 23.65
C THR A 66 -4.41 13.03 22.94
N VAL A 67 -4.35 12.45 21.75
CA VAL A 67 -5.52 12.24 20.89
C VAL A 67 -5.56 10.79 20.45
N ALA A 68 -6.67 10.10 20.67
CA ALA A 68 -6.92 8.81 20.06
C ALA A 68 -7.90 8.95 18.89
N MET A 69 -7.60 8.33 17.75
CA MET A 69 -8.44 8.39 16.56
C MET A 69 -8.69 7.01 15.96
N GLU A 70 -9.93 6.75 15.55
CA GLU A 70 -10.31 5.61 14.73
C GLU A 70 -10.71 6.07 13.32
N SER A 71 -10.35 5.29 12.31
CA SER A 71 -10.87 5.46 10.96
C SER A 71 -10.95 4.13 10.23
N THR A 72 -11.96 3.98 9.37
CA THR A 72 -12.16 2.80 8.51
C THR A 72 -11.51 2.93 7.13
N GLY A 73 -10.69 3.97 6.89
CA GLY A 73 -10.05 4.23 5.59
C GLY A 73 -8.75 5.04 5.69
N VAL A 74 -8.46 5.84 4.67
CA VAL A 74 -7.27 6.72 4.61
C VAL A 74 -7.50 8.11 5.20
N TYR A 75 -8.74 8.44 5.55
CA TYR A 75 -9.18 9.79 5.96
C TYR A 75 -8.49 10.31 7.23
N TRP A 76 -7.93 9.42 8.05
CA TRP A 76 -7.17 9.82 9.24
C TRP A 76 -5.82 10.47 8.92
N ILE A 77 -5.22 10.22 7.75
CA ILE A 77 -3.84 10.63 7.45
C ILE A 77 -3.67 12.16 7.53
N PRO A 78 -4.50 12.99 6.86
CA PRO A 78 -4.33 14.44 6.91
C PRO A 78 -4.51 15.01 8.32
N LEU A 79 -5.53 14.51 9.05
CA LEU A 79 -5.78 14.98 10.42
C LEU A 79 -4.64 14.56 11.36
N PHE A 80 -4.11 13.34 11.22
CA PHE A 80 -2.97 12.87 12.01
C PHE A 80 -1.75 13.78 11.82
N GLN A 81 -1.41 14.10 10.57
CA GLN A 81 -0.27 14.97 10.25
C GLN A 81 -0.45 16.36 10.86
N ILE A 82 -1.62 16.99 10.68
CA ILE A 82 -1.92 18.31 11.25
C ILE A 82 -1.82 18.31 12.78
N LEU A 83 -2.34 17.26 13.44
CA LEU A 83 -2.27 17.16 14.90
C LEU A 83 -0.85 16.91 15.40
N GLU A 84 -0.06 16.09 14.70
CA GLU A 84 1.36 15.85 15.04
C GLU A 84 2.18 17.16 14.89
N GLU A 85 1.99 17.90 13.80
CA GLU A 85 2.60 19.22 13.58
C GLU A 85 2.16 20.26 14.62
N SER A 86 0.91 20.16 15.09
CA SER A 86 0.35 21.00 16.15
C SER A 86 0.83 20.62 17.57
N GLY A 87 1.69 19.60 17.70
CA GLY A 87 2.32 19.19 18.95
C GLY A 87 1.53 18.17 19.78
N PHE A 88 0.47 17.56 19.24
CA PHE A 88 -0.30 16.53 19.94
C PHE A 88 0.40 15.17 19.86
N LYS A 89 0.26 14.37 20.92
CA LYS A 89 0.62 12.95 20.87
C LYS A 89 -0.57 12.15 20.32
N VAL A 90 -0.46 11.71 19.07
CA VAL A 90 -1.58 11.08 18.34
C VAL A 90 -1.49 9.55 18.38
N TYR A 91 -2.63 8.90 18.64
CA TYR A 91 -2.80 7.45 18.75
C TYR A 91 -3.80 6.98 17.69
N LEU A 92 -3.29 6.38 16.61
CA LEU A 92 -4.16 5.66 15.67
C LEU A 92 -4.55 4.32 16.27
N VAL A 93 -5.85 4.09 16.51
CA VAL A 93 -6.35 2.86 17.12
C VAL A 93 -7.04 1.96 16.10
N ASN A 94 -6.92 0.65 16.27
CA ASN A 94 -7.55 -0.31 15.37
C ASN A 94 -9.04 -0.43 15.72
N ALA A 95 -9.91 -0.23 14.72
CA ALA A 95 -11.36 -0.40 14.78
C ALA A 95 -11.80 -1.72 15.45
N HIS A 96 -11.06 -2.82 15.24
CA HIS A 96 -11.37 -4.10 15.85
C HIS A 96 -11.24 -4.11 17.37
N SER A 97 -10.38 -3.26 17.94
CA SER A 97 -10.19 -3.16 19.39
C SER A 97 -11.33 -2.41 20.09
N LEU A 98 -12.15 -1.65 19.34
CA LEU A 98 -13.27 -0.85 19.87
C LEU A 98 -14.62 -1.59 19.78
N LYS A 99 -14.76 -2.55 18.85
CA LYS A 99 -16.04 -3.19 18.49
C LYS A 99 -16.60 -4.27 19.43
N THR A 100 -16.08 -4.40 20.65
CA THR A 100 -16.49 -5.46 21.59
C THR A 100 -17.47 -5.00 22.68
N VAL A 101 -18.28 -3.97 22.42
CA VAL A 101 -19.30 -3.49 23.38
C VAL A 101 -20.66 -3.37 22.68
N PRO A 102 -21.63 -4.28 22.97
CA PRO A 102 -22.97 -4.21 22.41
C PRO A 102 -23.68 -2.91 22.85
N GLY A 103 -24.29 -2.18 21.90
CA GLY A 103 -25.25 -1.11 22.20
C GLY A 103 -24.90 0.31 21.77
N ARG A 104 -23.75 0.56 21.11
CA ARG A 104 -23.43 1.89 20.55
C ARG A 104 -23.94 2.02 19.11
N LYS A 105 -24.53 3.18 18.79
CA LYS A 105 -25.29 3.41 17.54
C LYS A 105 -25.07 4.78 16.91
N SER A 106 -24.19 5.64 17.42
CA SER A 106 -23.91 6.96 16.82
C SER A 106 -22.46 7.37 16.94
N ASP A 107 -21.96 8.08 15.92
CA ASP A 107 -20.58 8.60 15.82
C ASP A 107 -20.20 9.50 17.02
N VAL A 108 -21.17 10.26 17.56
CA VAL A 108 -21.04 11.01 18.82
C VAL A 108 -20.68 10.08 19.98
N SER A 109 -21.43 8.98 20.15
CA SER A 109 -21.16 8.02 21.23
C SER A 109 -19.86 7.25 21.05
N ASP A 110 -19.39 7.13 19.81
CA ASP A 110 -18.14 6.44 19.48
C ASP A 110 -16.93 7.33 19.79
N CYS A 111 -16.92 8.61 19.41
CA CYS A 111 -15.83 9.53 19.76
C CYS A 111 -15.71 9.75 21.29
N GLU A 112 -16.82 9.88 22.01
CA GLU A 112 -16.86 9.96 23.48
C GLU A 112 -16.30 8.69 24.13
N TRP A 113 -16.58 7.53 23.53
CA TRP A 113 -16.04 6.28 24.03
C TRP A 113 -14.55 6.13 23.78
N ILE A 114 -14.07 6.53 22.60
CA ILE A 114 -12.64 6.59 22.29
C ILE A 114 -11.94 7.49 23.30
N GLN A 115 -12.51 8.67 23.58
CA GLN A 115 -11.99 9.62 24.57
C GLN A 115 -11.86 8.96 25.95
N TYR A 116 -12.94 8.32 26.42
CA TYR A 116 -12.94 7.64 27.71
C TYR A 116 -11.89 6.53 27.76
N LEU A 117 -11.86 5.61 26.79
CA LEU A 117 -10.92 4.50 26.76
C LEU A 117 -9.46 4.97 26.71
N HIS A 118 -9.18 6.04 25.97
CA HIS A 118 -7.87 6.66 25.93
C HIS A 118 -7.49 7.23 27.29
N SER A 119 -8.41 7.97 27.93
CA SER A 119 -8.19 8.59 29.24
C SER A 119 -7.84 7.58 30.35
N VAL A 120 -8.35 6.35 30.26
CA VAL A 120 -8.06 5.26 31.22
C VAL A 120 -6.97 4.30 30.75
N GLY A 121 -6.29 4.60 29.63
CA GLY A 121 -5.16 3.84 29.09
C GLY A 121 -5.52 2.44 28.56
N LEU A 122 -6.75 2.23 28.11
CA LEU A 122 -7.21 0.95 27.54
C LEU A 122 -6.93 0.84 26.02
N LEU A 123 -6.42 1.90 25.39
CA LEU A 123 -6.10 1.92 23.96
C LEU A 123 -4.60 1.72 23.73
N LYS A 124 -4.28 0.89 22.74
CA LYS A 124 -2.92 0.69 22.25
C LYS A 124 -2.78 1.36 20.88
N ALA A 125 -1.78 2.23 20.74
CA ALA A 125 -1.44 2.83 19.45
C ALA A 125 -1.01 1.76 18.44
N SER A 126 -1.52 1.89 17.22
CA SER A 126 -0.96 1.22 16.06
C SER A 126 0.39 1.82 15.72
N PHE A 127 1.33 0.99 15.26
CA PHE A 127 2.63 1.49 14.82
C PHE A 127 2.47 2.27 13.51
N ARG A 128 2.87 3.55 13.54
CA ARG A 128 3.06 4.39 12.36
C ARG A 128 4.56 4.61 12.17
N PRO A 129 5.13 4.26 11.00
CA PRO A 129 6.51 4.63 10.69
C PRO A 129 6.70 6.15 10.66
N PRO A 130 7.95 6.63 10.75
CA PRO A 130 8.27 8.04 10.50
C PRO A 130 7.82 8.48 9.10
N GLU A 131 7.65 9.80 8.90
CA GLU A 131 7.03 10.38 7.70
C GLU A 131 7.73 10.00 6.40
N ASP A 132 9.06 10.01 6.42
CA ASP A 132 9.92 9.62 5.29
C ASP A 132 9.70 8.16 4.85
N ILE A 133 9.54 7.24 5.80
CA ILE A 133 9.18 5.84 5.55
C ILE A 133 7.74 5.72 5.07
N CYS A 134 6.82 6.54 5.60
CA CYS A 134 5.43 6.58 5.13
C CYS A 134 5.36 6.97 3.64
N ALA A 135 6.15 7.95 3.21
CA ALA A 135 6.22 8.37 1.80
C ALA A 135 6.67 7.22 0.89
N VAL A 136 7.76 6.53 1.24
CA VAL A 136 8.25 5.36 0.47
C VAL A 136 7.19 4.25 0.42
N ARG A 137 6.53 3.95 1.53
CA ARG A 137 5.47 2.93 1.59
C ARG A 137 4.25 3.27 0.74
N THR A 138 3.91 4.55 0.61
CA THR A 138 2.81 5.00 -0.26
C THR A 138 3.11 4.67 -1.71
N LEU A 139 4.30 5.05 -2.19
CA LEU A 139 4.73 4.73 -3.55
C LEU A 139 4.87 3.23 -3.78
N TRP A 140 5.38 2.48 -2.81
CA TRP A 140 5.50 1.02 -2.91
C TRP A 140 4.15 0.32 -3.06
N ARG A 141 3.12 0.78 -2.33
CA ARG A 141 1.75 0.26 -2.50
C ARG A 141 1.20 0.60 -3.88
N HIS A 142 1.42 1.82 -4.35
CA HIS A 142 1.02 2.23 -5.70
C HIS A 142 1.70 1.36 -6.77
N ARG A 143 2.99 1.04 -6.60
CA ARG A 143 3.73 0.11 -7.47
C ARG A 143 3.07 -1.26 -7.52
N GLY A 144 2.66 -1.79 -6.38
CA GLY A 144 1.90 -3.03 -6.29
C GLY A 144 0.60 -3.00 -7.10
N SER A 145 -0.15 -1.88 -7.04
CA SER A 145 -1.36 -1.69 -7.85
C SER A 145 -1.04 -1.67 -9.35
N LEU A 146 -0.01 -0.94 -9.79
CA LEU A 146 0.38 -0.90 -11.21
C LEU A 146 0.83 -2.28 -11.72
N LEU A 147 1.52 -3.06 -10.89
CA LEU A 147 1.88 -4.45 -11.22
C LEU A 147 0.65 -5.33 -11.41
N GLN A 148 -0.37 -5.17 -10.57
CA GLN A 148 -1.64 -5.89 -10.73
C GLN A 148 -2.33 -5.53 -12.05
N MET A 149 -2.40 -4.24 -12.40
CA MET A 149 -2.98 -3.79 -13.67
C MET A 149 -2.19 -4.32 -14.88
N ALA A 150 -0.85 -4.36 -14.81
CA ALA A 150 -0.02 -4.96 -15.85
C ALA A 150 -0.26 -6.49 -15.98
N ALA A 151 -0.47 -7.18 -14.85
CA ALA A 151 -0.77 -8.61 -14.83
C ALA A 151 -2.14 -8.91 -15.47
N GLU A 152 -3.16 -8.07 -15.24
CA GLU A 152 -4.46 -8.18 -15.92
C GLU A 152 -4.31 -8.08 -17.44
N HIS A 153 -3.53 -7.13 -17.93
CA HIS A 153 -3.24 -7.03 -19.37
C HIS A 153 -2.47 -8.25 -19.92
N THR A 154 -1.60 -8.84 -19.12
CA THR A 154 -0.92 -10.10 -19.48
C THR A 154 -1.93 -11.23 -19.66
N GLN A 155 -2.91 -11.35 -18.78
CA GLN A 155 -4.00 -12.32 -18.92
C GLN A 155 -4.87 -12.04 -20.15
N HIS A 156 -5.15 -10.77 -20.46
CA HIS A 156 -5.88 -10.39 -21.68
C HIS A 156 -5.10 -10.73 -22.96
N ILE A 157 -3.78 -10.54 -22.98
CA ILE A 157 -2.91 -10.99 -24.06
C ILE A 157 -3.06 -12.50 -24.26
N GLN A 158 -2.94 -13.29 -23.18
CA GLN A 158 -3.12 -14.75 -23.24
C GLN A 158 -4.49 -15.14 -23.78
N LYS A 159 -5.56 -14.46 -23.31
CA LYS A 159 -6.92 -14.71 -23.78
C LYS A 159 -7.05 -14.50 -25.29
N SER A 160 -6.54 -13.38 -25.83
CA SER A 160 -6.58 -13.13 -27.27
C SER A 160 -5.80 -14.18 -28.07
N LEU A 161 -4.64 -14.61 -27.57
CA LEU A 161 -3.86 -15.69 -28.20
C LEU A 161 -4.64 -17.00 -28.20
N SER A 162 -5.23 -17.42 -27.07
CA SER A 162 -6.00 -18.65 -26.96
C SER A 162 -7.26 -18.64 -27.83
N LEU A 163 -7.94 -17.50 -27.95
CA LEU A 163 -9.10 -17.36 -28.84
C LEU A 163 -8.74 -17.49 -30.32
N MET A 164 -7.49 -17.20 -30.69
CA MET A 164 -6.95 -17.44 -32.04
C MET A 164 -6.25 -18.81 -32.18
N ASN A 165 -6.35 -19.66 -31.15
CA ASN A 165 -5.64 -20.94 -31.02
C ASN A 165 -4.10 -20.84 -31.10
N LEU A 166 -3.52 -19.72 -30.68
CA LEU A 166 -2.07 -19.53 -30.58
C LEU A 166 -1.57 -19.99 -29.21
N GLN A 167 -1.03 -21.21 -29.14
CA GLN A 167 -0.64 -21.91 -27.92
C GLN A 167 0.76 -21.54 -27.40
N ILE A 168 1.14 -20.26 -27.51
CA ILE A 168 2.50 -19.77 -27.21
C ILE A 168 2.90 -20.03 -25.74
N HIS A 169 1.93 -20.01 -24.83
CA HIS A 169 2.16 -20.24 -23.40
C HIS A 169 2.60 -21.67 -23.05
N HIS A 170 2.46 -22.63 -23.97
CA HIS A 170 3.01 -23.99 -23.79
C HIS A 170 4.52 -24.05 -24.10
N VAL A 171 5.03 -23.13 -24.91
CA VAL A 171 6.41 -23.17 -25.41
C VAL A 171 7.31 -22.07 -24.85
N LEU A 172 6.71 -20.98 -24.34
CA LEU A 172 7.40 -19.89 -23.65
C LEU A 172 7.04 -19.89 -22.16
N SER A 173 8.05 -19.76 -21.30
CA SER A 173 7.85 -19.58 -19.85
C SER A 173 7.29 -18.20 -19.50
N ASP A 174 7.50 -17.21 -20.36
CA ASP A 174 7.06 -15.83 -20.17
C ASP A 174 6.68 -15.23 -21.53
N ILE A 175 5.39 -14.93 -21.70
CA ILE A 175 4.84 -14.32 -22.92
C ILE A 175 5.15 -12.83 -23.03
N THR A 176 5.48 -12.18 -21.90
CA THR A 176 5.85 -10.77 -21.81
C THR A 176 7.37 -10.57 -21.77
N GLY A 177 8.13 -11.67 -21.83
CA GLY A 177 9.58 -11.64 -22.00
C GLY A 177 10.00 -11.25 -23.42
N ALA A 178 11.30 -11.01 -23.63
CA ALA A 178 11.85 -10.50 -24.89
C ALA A 178 11.39 -11.27 -26.14
N SER A 179 11.42 -12.61 -26.11
CA SER A 179 10.96 -13.46 -27.23
C SER A 179 9.46 -13.32 -27.48
N GLY A 180 8.65 -13.31 -26.41
CA GLY A 180 7.20 -13.20 -26.50
C GLY A 180 6.79 -11.85 -27.06
N LEU A 181 7.35 -10.75 -26.55
CA LEU A 181 7.10 -9.41 -27.07
C LEU A 181 7.49 -9.27 -28.55
N ALA A 182 8.65 -9.79 -28.96
CA ALA A 182 9.06 -9.75 -30.36
C ALA A 182 8.11 -10.52 -31.30
N ILE A 183 7.54 -11.64 -30.82
CA ILE A 183 6.51 -12.38 -31.55
C ILE A 183 5.22 -11.58 -31.62
N LEU A 184 4.75 -11.04 -30.49
CA LEU A 184 3.52 -10.25 -30.41
C LEU A 184 3.57 -9.03 -31.35
N ASP A 185 4.69 -8.31 -31.36
CA ASP A 185 4.91 -7.18 -32.28
C ASP A 185 4.87 -7.62 -33.74
N ALA A 186 5.50 -8.75 -34.08
CA ALA A 186 5.47 -9.27 -35.44
C ALA A 186 4.06 -9.70 -35.87
N ILE A 187 3.27 -10.30 -34.98
CA ILE A 187 1.86 -10.61 -35.21
C ILE A 187 1.07 -9.32 -35.45
N LEU A 188 1.25 -8.29 -34.62
CA LEU A 188 0.53 -7.03 -34.79
C LEU A 188 0.98 -6.25 -36.04
N ALA A 189 2.22 -6.43 -36.50
CA ALA A 189 2.74 -5.90 -37.75
C ALA A 189 2.23 -6.66 -39.00
N GLY A 190 1.41 -7.70 -38.83
CA GLY A 190 0.78 -8.44 -39.93
C GLY A 190 1.49 -9.74 -40.33
N ASN A 191 2.55 -10.16 -39.62
CA ASN A 191 3.23 -11.42 -39.93
C ASN A 191 2.43 -12.63 -39.42
N ARG A 192 2.16 -13.58 -40.31
CA ARG A 192 1.39 -14.81 -40.04
C ARG A 192 2.16 -16.08 -40.34
N ASP A 193 3.42 -15.97 -40.77
CA ASP A 193 4.27 -17.13 -41.04
C ASP A 193 4.80 -17.71 -39.71
N PRO A 194 4.37 -18.91 -39.29
CA PRO A 194 4.77 -19.47 -38.00
C PRO A 194 6.27 -19.71 -37.90
N LEU A 195 6.96 -20.03 -39.00
CA LEU A 195 8.41 -20.20 -38.99
C LEU A 195 9.09 -18.84 -38.79
N CYS A 196 8.68 -17.80 -39.52
CA CYS A 196 9.23 -16.46 -39.34
C CYS A 196 9.06 -15.95 -37.90
N LEU A 197 7.89 -16.18 -37.31
CA LEU A 197 7.59 -15.84 -35.92
C LEU A 197 8.45 -16.66 -34.94
N ALA A 198 8.60 -17.97 -35.14
CA ALA A 198 9.42 -18.82 -34.29
C ALA A 198 10.90 -18.42 -34.29
N HIS A 199 11.43 -17.89 -35.40
CA HIS A 199 12.79 -17.38 -35.48
C HIS A 199 13.02 -16.11 -34.63
N ARG A 200 11.97 -15.43 -34.17
CA ARG A 200 12.07 -14.28 -33.25
C ARG A 200 12.46 -14.67 -31.82
N CYS A 201 12.31 -15.94 -31.44
CA CYS A 201 12.73 -16.38 -30.12
C CYS A 201 14.26 -16.25 -29.94
N ASN A 202 14.70 -15.89 -28.74
CA ASN A 202 16.12 -15.93 -28.39
C ASN A 202 16.61 -17.37 -28.14
N ILE A 203 17.93 -17.54 -28.02
CA ILE A 203 18.58 -18.84 -27.77
C ILE A 203 18.22 -19.47 -26.41
N ARG A 204 17.61 -18.70 -25.49
CA ARG A 204 17.22 -19.20 -24.15
C ARG A 204 15.88 -19.94 -24.15
N VAL A 205 15.10 -19.82 -25.23
CA VAL A 205 13.89 -20.63 -25.40
C VAL A 205 14.30 -22.08 -25.63
N LYS A 206 13.91 -22.95 -24.68
CA LYS A 206 14.29 -24.38 -24.67
C LYS A 206 13.57 -25.20 -25.75
N SER A 207 12.36 -24.77 -26.11
CA SER A 207 11.53 -25.45 -27.11
C SER A 207 12.17 -25.33 -28.51
N PRO A 208 12.22 -26.41 -29.30
CA PRO A 208 12.67 -26.37 -30.69
C PRO A 208 11.85 -25.36 -31.52
N ARG A 209 12.45 -24.79 -32.57
CA ARG A 209 11.79 -23.76 -33.39
C ARG A 209 10.60 -24.30 -34.15
N GLU A 210 10.64 -25.58 -34.50
CA GLU A 210 9.55 -26.31 -35.12
C GLU A 210 8.35 -26.41 -34.17
N THR A 211 8.58 -26.73 -32.90
CA THR A 211 7.52 -26.78 -31.87
C THR A 211 6.96 -25.39 -31.58
N VAL A 212 7.81 -24.37 -31.54
CA VAL A 212 7.36 -22.98 -31.40
C VAL A 212 6.51 -22.56 -32.60
N ALA A 213 6.91 -22.91 -33.82
CA ALA A 213 6.13 -22.64 -35.02
C ALA A 213 4.77 -23.36 -34.99
N GLN A 214 4.71 -24.61 -34.55
CA GLN A 214 3.43 -25.32 -34.36
C GLN A 214 2.50 -24.61 -33.38
N ALA A 215 3.03 -24.09 -32.28
CA ALA A 215 2.27 -23.32 -31.29
C ALA A 215 1.76 -21.96 -31.83
N LEU A 216 2.28 -21.50 -32.97
CA LEU A 216 1.92 -20.25 -33.64
C LEU A 216 0.97 -20.48 -34.82
N VAL A 217 0.53 -21.71 -35.08
CA VAL A 217 -0.51 -21.99 -36.07
C VAL A 217 -1.87 -21.65 -35.46
N GLY A 218 -2.60 -20.71 -36.07
CA GLY A 218 -3.89 -20.23 -35.60
C GLY A 218 -4.69 -19.51 -36.69
N ASP A 219 -5.87 -19.00 -36.35
CA ASP A 219 -6.80 -18.40 -37.30
C ASP A 219 -6.67 -16.87 -37.44
N TYR A 220 -5.97 -16.21 -36.51
CA TYR A 220 -5.63 -14.78 -36.54
C TYR A 220 -6.81 -13.83 -36.80
N ARG A 221 -7.96 -14.08 -36.14
CA ARG A 221 -9.18 -13.29 -36.31
C ARG A 221 -8.98 -11.79 -36.00
N PRO A 222 -9.50 -10.86 -36.83
CA PRO A 222 -9.26 -9.41 -36.68
C PRO A 222 -9.67 -8.82 -35.32
N GLU A 223 -10.79 -9.25 -34.77
CA GLU A 223 -11.31 -8.80 -33.48
C GLU A 223 -10.38 -9.18 -32.32
N HIS A 224 -9.72 -10.35 -32.39
CA HIS A 224 -8.78 -10.80 -31.37
C HIS A 224 -7.40 -10.16 -31.54
N LEU A 225 -6.99 -9.86 -32.77
CA LEU A 225 -5.81 -9.04 -33.05
C LEU A 225 -5.98 -7.61 -32.51
N PHE A 226 -7.17 -7.04 -32.65
CA PHE A 226 -7.48 -5.71 -32.11
C PHE A 226 -7.38 -5.68 -30.58
N THR A 227 -8.01 -6.63 -29.88
CA THR A 227 -7.93 -6.70 -28.41
C THR A 227 -6.53 -7.07 -27.92
N LEU A 228 -5.78 -7.89 -28.68
CA LEU A 228 -4.38 -8.19 -28.41
C LEU A 228 -3.54 -6.91 -28.42
N LYS A 229 -3.72 -6.06 -29.44
CA LYS A 229 -3.03 -4.76 -29.55
C LYS A 229 -3.30 -3.88 -28.33
N GLN A 230 -4.58 -3.66 -28.00
CA GLN A 230 -4.94 -2.82 -26.85
C GLN A 230 -4.40 -3.38 -25.53
N SER A 231 -4.39 -4.70 -25.37
CA SER A 231 -3.85 -5.35 -24.17
C SER A 231 -2.34 -5.19 -24.07
N LEU A 232 -1.61 -5.30 -25.19
CA LEU A 232 -0.18 -5.08 -25.25
C LEU A 232 0.19 -3.61 -24.99
N ASP A 233 -0.57 -2.67 -25.54
CA ASP A 233 -0.39 -1.24 -25.32
C ASP A 233 -0.62 -0.89 -23.83
N GLY A 234 -1.68 -1.44 -23.21
CA GLY A 234 -1.95 -1.28 -21.78
C GLY A 234 -0.83 -1.87 -20.90
N TYR A 235 -0.37 -3.07 -21.20
CA TYR A 235 0.78 -3.67 -20.51
C TYR A 235 2.01 -2.76 -20.59
N ARG A 236 2.37 -2.27 -21.79
CA ARG A 236 3.52 -1.37 -22.00
C ARG A 236 3.38 -0.05 -21.26
N HIS A 237 2.18 0.51 -21.24
CA HIS A 237 1.90 1.72 -20.48
C HIS A 237 2.19 1.54 -18.99
N TYR A 238 1.68 0.47 -18.38
CA TYR A 238 1.94 0.20 -16.96
C TYR A 238 3.41 -0.14 -16.68
N GLN A 239 4.11 -0.83 -17.57
CA GLN A 239 5.57 -1.03 -17.43
C GLN A 239 6.33 0.30 -17.39
N LYS A 240 5.93 1.28 -18.20
CA LYS A 240 6.52 2.63 -18.17
C LYS A 240 6.25 3.33 -16.83
N LEU A 241 5.00 3.30 -16.35
CA LEU A 241 4.65 3.90 -15.05
C LEU A 241 5.38 3.22 -13.88
N ILE A 242 5.55 1.90 -13.92
CA ILE A 242 6.33 1.16 -12.92
C ILE A 242 7.79 1.62 -12.92
N ALA A 243 8.38 1.85 -14.10
CA ALA A 243 9.75 2.34 -14.21
C ALA A 243 9.89 3.76 -13.63
N GLU A 244 8.97 4.67 -13.97
CA GLU A 244 8.94 6.04 -13.42
C GLU A 244 8.81 6.01 -11.88
N LEU A 245 8.00 5.09 -11.36
CA LEU A 245 7.80 4.92 -9.93
C LEU A 245 9.01 4.29 -9.22
N ASP A 246 9.71 3.37 -9.87
CA ASP A 246 10.97 2.80 -9.36
C ASP A 246 12.05 3.87 -9.20
N ASP A 247 12.15 4.81 -10.14
CA ASP A 247 13.07 5.95 -10.06
C ASP A 247 12.68 6.91 -8.91
N GLU A 248 11.39 7.15 -8.71
CA GLU A 248 10.88 7.97 -7.59
C GLU A 248 11.17 7.34 -6.23
N ILE A 249 10.89 6.04 -6.10
CA ILE A 249 11.15 5.27 -4.88
C ILE A 249 12.65 5.29 -4.57
N ALA A 250 13.51 5.04 -5.56
CA ALA A 250 14.96 5.09 -5.38
C ALA A 250 15.41 6.47 -4.86
N ARG A 251 14.87 7.55 -5.43
CA ARG A 251 15.21 8.91 -5.00
C ARG A 251 14.82 9.17 -3.55
N LEU A 252 13.61 8.80 -3.14
CA LEU A 252 13.17 8.95 -1.74
C LEU A 252 14.03 8.09 -0.82
N MET A 253 14.29 6.83 -1.19
CA MET A 253 15.13 5.94 -0.38
C MET A 253 16.51 6.54 -0.15
N HIS A 254 17.15 7.11 -1.16
CA HIS A 254 18.47 7.77 -1.01
C HIS A 254 18.49 8.94 -0.03
N THR A 255 17.35 9.59 0.24
CA THR A 255 17.26 10.66 1.24
C THR A 255 17.19 10.14 2.68
N LEU A 256 16.85 8.86 2.87
CA LEU A 256 16.76 8.25 4.20
C LEU A 256 18.14 8.15 4.86
N PRO A 257 18.24 8.36 6.18
CA PRO A 257 19.50 8.21 6.90
C PRO A 257 19.98 6.75 6.87
N ASN A 258 21.29 6.56 6.96
CA ASN A 258 21.87 5.23 7.13
C ASN A 258 21.52 4.69 8.53
N ALA A 259 21.41 3.35 8.64
CA ALA A 259 21.27 2.68 9.92
C ALA A 259 22.45 3.03 10.84
N THR A 260 22.16 3.65 11.98
CA THR A 260 23.14 4.00 13.02
C THR A 260 23.50 2.80 13.90
N GLU A 261 22.52 1.94 14.15
CA GLU A 261 22.65 0.68 14.88
C GLU A 261 22.73 -0.45 13.85
N HIS A 262 23.86 -1.17 13.80
CA HIS A 262 24.19 -2.20 12.82
C HIS A 262 24.69 -1.70 11.45
N PRO A 263 25.96 -1.25 11.34
CA PRO A 263 26.67 -1.19 10.06
C PRO A 263 26.99 -2.62 9.60
N ALA A 264 25.98 -3.39 9.21
CA ALA A 264 26.19 -4.73 8.71
C ALA A 264 26.73 -4.63 7.27
N LEU A 265 27.99 -5.03 7.09
CA LEU A 265 28.58 -5.26 5.78
C LEU A 265 27.65 -6.19 5.00
N ILE A 266 27.20 -5.74 3.82
CA ILE A 266 26.43 -6.57 2.88
C ILE A 266 27.15 -7.93 2.78
N PRO A 267 26.50 -9.05 3.12
CA PRO A 267 27.18 -10.34 3.17
C PRO A 267 27.85 -10.62 1.82
N LYS A 268 29.15 -10.98 1.85
CA LYS A 268 29.89 -11.30 0.63
C LYS A 268 29.16 -12.41 -0.10
N ARG A 269 28.76 -12.10 -1.33
CA ARG A 269 27.96 -13.00 -2.14
C ARG A 269 28.69 -14.31 -2.38
N THR A 270 28.04 -15.43 -2.05
CA THR A 270 28.61 -16.78 -2.19
C THR A 270 28.61 -17.30 -3.63
N LYS A 271 27.75 -16.77 -4.50
CA LYS A 271 27.70 -17.11 -5.94
C LYS A 271 28.46 -16.07 -6.78
N ARG A 272 29.27 -16.57 -7.71
CA ARG A 272 30.04 -15.77 -8.71
C ARG A 272 29.16 -14.97 -9.67
N THR A 273 27.89 -15.33 -9.83
CA THR A 273 26.97 -14.70 -10.78
C THR A 273 26.47 -13.35 -10.27
N ALA A 274 26.44 -12.34 -11.14
CA ALA A 274 25.85 -11.03 -10.87
C ALA A 274 24.35 -11.14 -10.47
N TYR A 275 23.80 -10.10 -9.83
CA TYR A 275 22.39 -10.13 -9.41
C TYR A 275 21.55 -10.07 -10.68
N GLN A 276 20.74 -11.10 -10.88
CA GLN A 276 19.77 -11.12 -11.95
C GLN A 276 18.44 -10.81 -11.29
N ARG A 277 17.83 -9.70 -11.72
CA ARG A 277 16.46 -9.36 -11.33
C ARG A 277 15.57 -10.56 -11.60
N MET A 278 14.73 -10.89 -10.64
CA MET A 278 13.76 -11.95 -10.74
C MET A 278 12.36 -11.35 -10.83
N GLY A 279 11.63 -11.70 -11.90
CA GLY A 279 10.24 -11.27 -12.08
C GLY A 279 10.09 -9.74 -12.04
N ASN A 280 9.38 -9.26 -11.03
CA ASN A 280 8.96 -7.86 -10.88
C ASN A 280 9.84 -7.06 -9.90
N ASP A 281 11.08 -7.49 -9.68
CA ASP A 281 12.05 -6.74 -8.87
C ASP A 281 12.20 -5.29 -9.38
N PRO A 282 12.38 -4.31 -8.49
CA PRO A 282 12.57 -2.91 -8.88
C PRO A 282 13.74 -2.68 -9.82
N LEU A 283 13.68 -1.57 -10.56
CA LEU A 283 14.75 -1.12 -11.45
C LEU A 283 15.99 -0.55 -10.74
N PHE A 284 16.03 -0.55 -9.41
CA PHE A 284 17.17 -0.14 -8.60
C PHE A 284 17.62 -1.25 -7.64
N ASP A 285 18.79 -1.10 -7.02
CA ASP A 285 19.33 -2.07 -6.08
C ASP A 285 18.66 -1.97 -4.70
N LEU A 286 17.44 -2.50 -4.61
CA LEU A 286 16.66 -2.52 -3.37
C LEU A 286 17.41 -3.17 -2.22
N HIS A 287 18.14 -4.26 -2.50
CA HIS A 287 18.89 -5.01 -1.50
C HIS A 287 19.91 -4.13 -0.78
N SER A 288 20.76 -3.46 -1.57
CA SER A 288 21.78 -2.55 -1.01
C SER A 288 21.15 -1.39 -0.25
N GLU A 289 20.05 -0.83 -0.75
CA GLU A 289 19.32 0.25 -0.07
C GLU A 289 18.72 -0.21 1.26
N LEU A 290 18.12 -1.39 1.34
CA LEU A 290 17.56 -1.94 2.59
C LEU A 290 18.65 -2.19 3.63
N TYR A 291 19.81 -2.74 3.23
CA TYR A 291 20.96 -2.86 4.12
C TYR A 291 21.46 -1.50 4.61
N ARG A 292 21.51 -0.50 3.73
CA ARG A 292 21.95 0.85 4.08
C ARG A 292 21.05 1.50 5.13
N ILE A 293 19.74 1.41 4.97
CA ILE A 293 18.76 2.10 5.84
C ILE A 293 18.37 1.30 7.09
N ALA A 294 18.42 -0.03 7.04
CA ALA A 294 17.91 -0.88 8.12
C ALA A 294 18.94 -1.91 8.66
N GLY A 295 20.14 -1.99 8.07
CA GLY A 295 21.16 -2.97 8.46
C GLY A 295 20.82 -4.43 8.09
N VAL A 296 19.67 -4.66 7.46
CA VAL A 296 19.18 -5.99 7.05
C VAL A 296 18.28 -5.84 5.83
N ASP A 297 18.27 -6.86 4.97
CA ASP A 297 17.27 -7.02 3.93
C ASP A 297 16.23 -8.07 4.34
N PRO A 298 15.02 -7.67 4.76
CA PRO A 298 13.95 -8.60 5.12
C PRO A 298 13.32 -9.32 3.92
N THR A 299 13.63 -8.91 2.68
CA THR A 299 13.11 -9.55 1.46
C THR A 299 13.82 -10.86 1.13
N ILE A 300 15.04 -11.03 1.66
CA ILE A 300 15.79 -12.29 1.55
C ILE A 300 15.41 -13.16 2.74
N SER A 301 14.55 -14.14 2.51
CA SER A 301 14.40 -15.24 3.46
C SER A 301 15.77 -15.88 3.70
N ARG A 302 16.20 -16.00 4.96
CA ARG A 302 17.37 -16.81 5.33
C ARG A 302 17.10 -18.24 4.86
N GLN A 303 17.60 -18.59 3.68
CA GLN A 303 17.71 -19.99 3.25
C GLN A 303 18.82 -20.67 4.03
#